data_AF-A0A357EG56-F1
#
_entry.id   AF-A0A357EG56-F1
#
_cell.length_a   1.000
_cell.length_b   1.000
_cell.length_c   1.000
_cell.angle_alpha   90.00
_cell.angle_beta   90.00
_cell.angle_gamma   90.00
#
_symmetry.space_group_name_H-M   'P 1'
#
loop_
_entity.id
_entity.type
_entity.pdbx_description
1 polymer ?
#
loop_
_entity_poly.entity_id
_entity_poly.type
_entity_poly.pdbx_seq_one_letter_code
_entity_poly.pdbx_strand_id
1 'polypeptide(L)'
;MKLLIMILVLLGLFLMEPPVYADLCNDALGTVRPVTPELVAESAYYPELFPDTALQGSLRWDGIILQCNRQRDTKGREIAQALGSERDTPEKALLKARNLETKIVRGHYDFVGLPIGSLLSFKYVYALSKINGVWTMTIPYRPQFNELVPNRVDFAFSHAGQLYDASQIEMPSTNTNSQIFTLKASAKSISSTLCSTTTYFPGEQGTYADKALHQRDPENKAISLGKIEYRYDKDGDSYAGCRVDKNKELYWRWDPDGSQAVKVKPQDWILDNFVRTSEAYWSIPGVFQLKLYLKGHNDGTIPSSTRTLFEVDDHLSVNFATKFLRAHFNQMYKSNVFQVNNFSTMTTDGSYWHEVGHAFGLDDEYGFVDAEDGRKSCRNTHFTNLYPTADYQMCEGGTDEKRTIYHYIAVSRYITKQKECNADNDCGGGEYCNAGIDLKKNQCMAKKTDNETCDIAGGDHQCKSGYCKLSRCYTPNSVPMGETCYLNDACKEGKCSSLDGTKGTCVCKTDADCGSGKWCDGGIDTKVNACRPKLDKGEKCGTFGSFGNDHKCKSGECSGPPKYECK
;
A
#
# COMPACT_ATOMS: atom_id res chain seq x y z
N MET A 1 25.90 -12.76 -29.30
CA MET A 1 24.57 -12.63 -29.95
C MET A 1 23.55 -13.64 -29.43
N LYS A 2 23.82 -14.97 -29.43
CA LYS A 2 22.88 -15.98 -28.91
C LYS A 2 22.46 -15.79 -27.44
N LEU A 3 23.38 -15.42 -26.54
CA LEU A 3 23.08 -15.15 -25.13
C LEU A 3 22.18 -13.92 -24.94
N LEU A 4 22.41 -12.86 -25.72
CA LEU A 4 21.60 -11.64 -25.69
C LEU A 4 20.18 -11.89 -26.22
N ILE A 5 20.06 -12.67 -27.30
CA ILE A 5 18.75 -13.08 -27.84
C ILE A 5 18.03 -14.00 -26.84
N MET A 6 18.73 -14.91 -26.16
CA MET A 6 18.11 -15.75 -25.14
C MET A 6 17.66 -14.95 -23.92
N ILE A 7 18.44 -13.95 -23.48
CA ILE A 7 18.04 -13.00 -22.41
C ILE A 7 16.85 -12.16 -22.86
N LEU A 8 16.82 -11.66 -24.10
CA LEU A 8 15.70 -10.87 -24.64
C LEU A 8 14.43 -11.71 -24.87
N VAL A 9 14.56 -12.98 -25.22
CA VAL A 9 13.44 -13.91 -25.37
C VAL A 9 12.93 -14.36 -23.99
N LEU A 10 13.81 -14.60 -23.01
CA LEU A 10 13.43 -14.82 -21.62
C LEU A 10 12.76 -13.57 -21.04
N LEU A 11 13.31 -12.36 -21.24
CA LEU A 11 12.63 -11.11 -20.87
C LEU A 11 11.30 -10.95 -21.60
N GLY A 12 11.23 -11.27 -22.89
CA GLY A 12 9.99 -11.19 -23.68
C GLY A 12 8.91 -12.17 -23.19
N LEU A 13 9.30 -13.37 -22.77
CA LEU A 13 8.41 -14.35 -22.15
C LEU A 13 8.04 -13.98 -20.71
N PHE A 14 8.93 -13.32 -19.96
CA PHE A 14 8.62 -12.69 -18.66
C PHE A 14 7.76 -11.43 -18.79
N LEU A 15 7.74 -10.76 -19.96
CA LEU A 15 6.90 -9.60 -20.24
C LEU A 15 5.54 -9.98 -20.88
N MET A 16 5.41 -11.21 -21.36
CA MET A 16 4.13 -11.82 -21.72
C MET A 16 3.53 -12.52 -20.50
N GLU A 17 3.33 -11.77 -19.42
CA GLU A 17 2.60 -12.29 -18.27
C GLU A 17 1.14 -12.54 -18.66
N PRO A 18 0.51 -13.63 -18.15
CA PRO A 18 -0.93 -13.75 -18.21
C PRO A 18 -1.55 -12.47 -17.61
N PRO A 19 -2.72 -12.01 -18.11
CA PRO A 19 -3.35 -10.83 -17.56
C PRO A 19 -3.50 -11.00 -16.05
N VAL A 20 -3.13 -9.97 -15.29
CA VAL A 20 -3.33 -9.96 -13.84
C VAL A 20 -4.83 -9.92 -13.61
N TYR A 21 -5.40 -11.05 -13.20
CA TYR A 21 -6.79 -11.13 -12.81
C TYR A 21 -6.85 -11.05 -11.27
N ALA A 22 -7.36 -9.93 -10.75
CA ALA A 22 -7.85 -9.88 -9.39
C ALA A 22 -9.22 -10.58 -9.37
N ASP A 23 -9.15 -11.91 -9.39
CA ASP A 23 -10.20 -12.90 -9.60
C ASP A 23 -10.20 -13.95 -8.46
N LEU A 24 -9.73 -13.58 -7.27
CA LEU A 24 -9.85 -14.43 -6.08
C LEU A 24 -11.29 -14.83 -5.80
N CYS A 25 -12.23 -13.93 -6.08
CA CYS A 25 -13.64 -14.27 -6.07
C CYS A 25 -14.00 -15.30 -7.14
N ASN A 26 -13.40 -15.30 -8.34
CA ASN A 26 -13.73 -16.27 -9.39
C ASN A 26 -13.24 -17.70 -9.07
N ASP A 27 -12.11 -17.87 -8.40
CA ASP A 27 -11.69 -19.19 -7.88
C ASP A 27 -12.58 -19.66 -6.71
N ALA A 28 -13.10 -18.72 -5.92
CA ALA A 28 -14.16 -19.00 -4.95
C ALA A 28 -15.50 -19.39 -5.63
N LEU A 29 -15.66 -19.25 -6.95
CA LEU A 29 -16.85 -19.63 -7.70
C LEU A 29 -16.79 -21.02 -8.34
N GLY A 30 -15.59 -21.47 -8.76
CA GLY A 30 -15.38 -22.85 -9.23
C GLY A 30 -15.22 -23.86 -8.09
N THR A 31 -14.70 -23.37 -6.96
CA THR A 31 -14.66 -24.06 -5.67
C THR A 31 -15.18 -23.12 -4.61
N VAL A 32 -16.50 -23.03 -4.44
CA VAL A 32 -17.07 -22.43 -3.24
C VAL A 32 -16.54 -23.23 -2.07
N ARG A 33 -15.44 -22.77 -1.45
CA ARG A 33 -15.00 -23.31 -0.18
C ARG A 33 -16.24 -23.25 0.72
N PRO A 34 -16.57 -24.33 1.42
CA PRO A 34 -17.78 -24.35 2.25
C PRO A 34 -17.77 -23.11 3.13
N VAL A 35 -18.91 -22.39 3.15
CA VAL A 35 -19.12 -21.24 4.03
C VAL A 35 -18.70 -21.70 5.43
N THR A 36 -17.61 -21.16 5.95
CA THR A 36 -17.10 -21.64 7.22
C THR A 36 -18.01 -21.12 8.33
N PRO A 37 -18.15 -21.84 9.46
CA PRO A 37 -18.93 -21.36 10.60
C PRO A 37 -18.53 -19.94 11.03
N GLU A 38 -17.24 -19.60 10.92
CA GLU A 38 -16.71 -18.27 11.23
C GLU A 38 -17.25 -17.18 10.30
N LEU A 39 -17.40 -17.49 9.01
CA LEU A 39 -17.97 -16.56 8.03
C LEU A 39 -19.48 -16.37 8.25
N VAL A 40 -20.20 -17.44 8.60
CA VAL A 40 -21.62 -17.36 8.98
C VAL A 40 -21.79 -16.47 10.21
N ALA A 41 -20.99 -16.72 11.26
CA ALA A 41 -21.05 -15.96 12.50
C ALA A 41 -20.70 -14.47 12.33
N GLU A 42 -19.75 -14.15 11.44
CA GLU A 42 -19.46 -12.77 11.08
C GLU A 42 -20.60 -12.13 10.28
N SER A 43 -21.10 -12.82 9.26
CA SER A 43 -22.18 -12.29 8.41
C SER A 43 -23.46 -12.06 9.22
N ALA A 44 -23.72 -12.87 10.25
CA ALA A 44 -24.82 -12.68 11.19
C ALA A 44 -24.60 -11.50 12.16
N TYR A 45 -23.34 -11.10 12.38
CA TYR A 45 -22.99 -9.95 13.22
C TYR A 45 -23.12 -8.61 12.48
N TYR A 46 -22.93 -8.60 11.17
CA TYR A 46 -23.05 -7.41 10.32
C TYR A 46 -24.37 -6.61 10.53
N PRO A 47 -25.56 -7.24 10.55
CA PRO A 47 -26.84 -6.56 10.84
C PRO A 47 -26.90 -5.88 12.21
N GLU A 48 -26.08 -6.28 13.18
CA GLU A 48 -26.04 -5.62 14.50
C GLU A 48 -25.32 -4.27 14.45
N LEU A 49 -24.36 -4.10 13.54
CA LEU A 49 -23.65 -2.83 13.35
C LEU A 49 -24.37 -1.88 12.41
N PHE A 50 -25.12 -2.43 11.45
CA PHE A 50 -25.88 -1.68 10.46
C PHE A 50 -27.33 -2.18 10.44
N PRO A 51 -28.15 -1.77 11.44
CA PRO A 51 -29.47 -2.34 11.67
C PRO A 51 -30.53 -1.95 10.63
N ASP A 52 -30.25 -0.96 9.79
CA ASP A 52 -31.15 -0.58 8.71
C ASP A 52 -31.14 -1.66 7.62
N THR A 53 -32.21 -2.46 7.58
CA THR A 53 -32.37 -3.56 6.63
C THR A 53 -32.45 -3.08 5.18
N ALA A 54 -32.82 -1.81 4.94
CA ALA A 54 -32.79 -1.23 3.59
C ALA A 54 -31.36 -1.00 3.07
N LEU A 55 -30.36 -1.04 3.96
CA LEU A 55 -28.95 -0.92 3.61
C LEU A 55 -28.21 -2.26 3.68
N GLN A 56 -28.92 -3.35 3.96
CA GLN A 56 -28.35 -4.69 4.04
C GLN A 56 -28.42 -5.40 2.70
N GLY A 57 -27.37 -6.17 2.42
CA GLY A 57 -27.28 -7.00 1.24
C GLY A 57 -27.92 -8.39 1.42
N SER A 58 -27.75 -9.24 0.43
CA SER A 58 -28.04 -10.67 0.55
C SER A 58 -26.97 -11.32 1.43
N LEU A 59 -27.37 -12.01 2.50
CA LEU A 59 -26.45 -12.69 3.43
C LEU A 59 -25.41 -13.57 2.71
N ARG A 60 -25.84 -14.25 1.65
CA ARG A 60 -24.94 -15.11 0.86
C ARG A 60 -23.91 -14.29 0.08
N TRP A 61 -24.33 -13.16 -0.51
CA TRP A 61 -23.44 -12.29 -1.26
C TRP A 61 -22.49 -11.52 -0.34
N ASP A 62 -23.00 -11.03 0.79
CA ASP A 62 -22.20 -10.39 1.83
C ASP A 62 -21.12 -11.35 2.34
N GLY A 63 -21.45 -12.62 2.56
CA GLY A 63 -20.46 -13.66 2.90
C GLY A 63 -19.39 -13.86 1.83
N ILE A 64 -19.74 -13.82 0.54
CA ILE A 64 -18.77 -13.91 -0.56
C ILE A 64 -17.81 -12.71 -0.54
N ILE A 65 -18.36 -11.49 -0.45
CA ILE A 65 -17.55 -10.25 -0.39
C ILE A 65 -16.60 -10.30 0.80
N LEU A 66 -17.11 -10.66 2.00
CA LEU A 66 -16.31 -10.79 3.21
C LEU A 66 -15.17 -11.80 3.04
N GLN A 67 -15.46 -12.97 2.47
CA GLN A 67 -14.46 -14.00 2.25
C GLN A 67 -13.36 -13.55 1.28
N CYS A 68 -13.71 -12.90 0.18
CA CYS A 68 -12.73 -12.40 -0.79
C CYS A 68 -11.84 -11.33 -0.16
N ASN A 69 -12.45 -10.33 0.48
CA ASN A 69 -11.72 -9.23 1.11
C ASN A 69 -10.78 -9.73 2.22
N ARG A 70 -11.19 -10.74 3.00
CA ARG A 70 -10.37 -11.34 4.06
C ARG A 70 -9.09 -12.00 3.56
N GLN A 71 -9.08 -12.52 2.34
CA GLN A 71 -7.90 -13.20 1.78
C GLN A 71 -6.85 -12.21 1.27
N ARG A 72 -7.29 -11.01 0.86
CA ARG A 72 -6.44 -9.95 0.30
C ARG A 72 -5.94 -8.99 1.35
N ASP A 73 -6.79 -8.70 2.32
CA ASP A 73 -6.48 -7.80 3.42
C ASP A 73 -5.52 -8.49 4.39
N THR A 74 -4.35 -7.89 4.62
CA THR A 74 -3.39 -8.37 5.62
C THR A 74 -3.99 -8.47 7.03
N LYS A 75 -5.07 -7.70 7.31
CA LYS A 75 -5.83 -7.75 8.56
C LYS A 75 -7.02 -8.72 8.54
N GLY A 76 -7.35 -9.31 7.39
CA GLY A 76 -8.53 -10.16 7.22
C GLY A 76 -8.58 -11.34 8.19
N ARG A 77 -7.44 -11.95 8.51
CA ARG A 77 -7.35 -13.04 9.51
C ARG A 77 -7.62 -12.57 10.94
N GLU A 78 -7.13 -11.39 11.33
CA GLU A 78 -7.36 -10.83 12.66
C GLU A 78 -8.85 -10.53 12.86
N ILE A 79 -9.47 -9.91 11.86
CA ILE A 79 -10.92 -9.66 11.82
C ILE A 79 -11.68 -10.99 11.91
N ALA A 80 -11.23 -12.00 11.17
CA ALA A 80 -11.84 -13.33 11.20
C ALA A 80 -11.84 -13.99 12.57
N GLN A 81 -10.72 -13.91 13.27
CA GLN A 81 -10.61 -14.49 14.61
C GLN A 81 -11.48 -13.75 15.63
N ALA A 82 -11.55 -12.42 15.52
CA ALA A 82 -12.29 -11.59 16.47
C ALA A 82 -13.81 -11.61 16.25
N LEU A 83 -14.27 -11.66 15.00
CA LEU A 83 -15.68 -11.57 14.64
C LEU A 83 -16.32 -12.92 14.29
N GLY A 84 -15.52 -13.93 13.96
CA GLY A 84 -15.99 -15.26 13.57
C GLY A 84 -16.47 -16.16 14.72
N SER A 85 -16.40 -15.69 15.98
CA SER A 85 -16.96 -16.40 17.13
C SER A 85 -18.45 -16.07 17.29
N GLU A 86 -19.29 -17.07 17.55
CA GLU A 86 -20.71 -16.85 17.93
C GLU A 86 -20.85 -16.13 19.27
N ARG A 87 -19.85 -16.25 20.16
CA ARG A 87 -19.85 -15.56 21.45
C ARG A 87 -19.59 -14.07 21.26
N ASP A 88 -20.23 -13.24 22.07
CA ASP A 88 -19.90 -11.82 22.22
C ASP A 88 -18.48 -11.68 22.77
N THR A 89 -17.57 -11.25 21.91
CA THR A 89 -16.18 -10.93 22.27
C THR A 89 -16.08 -9.45 22.70
N PRO A 90 -15.05 -9.07 23.48
CA PRO A 90 -14.78 -7.66 23.77
C PRO A 90 -14.68 -6.80 22.50
N GLU A 91 -14.15 -7.35 21.41
CA GLU A 91 -14.04 -6.70 20.11
C GLU A 91 -15.43 -6.43 19.48
N LYS A 92 -16.35 -7.40 19.54
CA LYS A 92 -17.74 -7.19 19.11
C LYS A 92 -18.45 -6.15 19.98
N ALA A 93 -18.27 -6.21 21.29
CA ALA A 93 -18.84 -5.22 22.21
C ALA A 93 -18.32 -3.80 21.91
N LEU A 94 -17.03 -3.69 21.56
CA LEU A 94 -16.41 -2.42 21.17
C LEU A 94 -17.05 -1.84 19.91
N LEU A 95 -17.20 -2.61 18.82
CA LEU A 95 -17.81 -2.10 17.58
C LEU A 95 -19.29 -1.68 17.75
N LYS A 96 -20.03 -2.34 18.67
CA LYS A 96 -21.40 -1.97 19.04
C LYS A 96 -21.49 -0.64 19.78
N ALA A 97 -20.40 -0.15 20.38
CA ALA A 97 -20.42 1.10 21.12
C ALA A 97 -20.93 2.25 20.24
N ARG A 98 -21.69 3.17 20.85
CA ARG A 98 -22.25 4.33 20.14
C ARG A 98 -21.17 5.37 19.82
N ASN A 99 -20.18 5.47 20.70
CA ASN A 99 -19.05 6.37 20.56
C ASN A 99 -17.76 5.57 20.63
N LEU A 100 -16.85 5.86 19.71
CA LEU A 100 -15.51 5.29 19.64
C LEU A 100 -14.52 6.42 19.41
N GLU A 101 -13.41 6.37 20.15
CA GLU A 101 -12.31 7.30 19.96
C GLU A 101 -11.75 7.21 18.54
N THR A 102 -11.05 8.27 18.13
CA THR A 102 -10.40 8.25 16.81
C THR A 102 -9.20 7.32 16.85
N LYS A 103 -9.16 6.37 15.94
CA LYS A 103 -8.10 5.37 15.80
C LYS A 103 -7.59 5.35 14.37
N ILE A 104 -6.28 5.42 14.19
CA ILE A 104 -5.66 5.20 12.87
C ILE A 104 -5.73 3.71 12.55
N VAL A 105 -6.03 3.40 11.29
CA VAL A 105 -6.01 2.09 10.68
C VAL A 105 -4.97 2.10 9.57
N ARG A 106 -4.02 1.15 9.62
CA ARG A 106 -3.05 0.88 8.57
C ARG A 106 -3.09 -0.59 8.15
N GLY A 107 -2.81 -0.84 6.88
CA GLY A 107 -2.71 -2.18 6.34
C GLY A 107 -2.43 -2.15 4.84
N HIS A 108 -2.47 -3.33 4.22
CA HIS A 108 -2.22 -3.48 2.79
C HIS A 108 -3.19 -4.48 2.19
N TYR A 109 -3.45 -4.32 0.89
CA TYR A 109 -4.10 -5.34 0.06
C TYR A 109 -3.08 -6.03 -0.81
N ASP A 110 -3.05 -7.35 -0.72
CA ASP A 110 -2.28 -8.18 -1.63
C ASP A 110 -3.13 -8.52 -2.87
N PHE A 111 -2.57 -8.23 -4.05
CA PHE A 111 -3.12 -8.69 -5.32
C PHE A 111 -2.57 -10.08 -5.60
N VAL A 112 -3.39 -11.10 -5.40
CA VAL A 112 -3.04 -12.49 -5.70
C VAL A 112 -3.23 -12.73 -7.21
N GLY A 113 -2.28 -13.41 -7.86
CA GLY A 113 -2.35 -13.76 -9.28
C GLY A 113 -1.10 -13.45 -10.10
N LEU A 114 -0.14 -12.70 -9.54
CA LEU A 114 1.17 -12.48 -10.16
C LEU A 114 2.18 -13.55 -9.69
N PRO A 115 2.98 -14.16 -10.61
CA PRO A 115 4.06 -15.07 -10.23
C PRO A 115 5.17 -14.39 -9.41
N ILE A 116 5.17 -13.06 -9.36
CA ILE A 116 6.05 -12.22 -8.53
C ILE A 116 5.25 -11.64 -7.34
N GLY A 117 4.58 -12.54 -6.61
CA GLY A 117 3.51 -12.29 -5.61
C GLY A 117 3.84 -11.44 -4.37
N SER A 118 4.65 -10.39 -4.49
CA SER A 118 4.93 -9.43 -3.42
C SER A 118 5.13 -7.99 -3.88
N LEU A 119 5.15 -7.70 -5.19
CA LEU A 119 5.55 -6.37 -5.69
C LEU A 119 4.42 -5.33 -5.79
N LEU A 120 3.15 -5.74 -5.72
CA LEU A 120 2.00 -4.82 -5.87
C LEU A 120 1.06 -4.91 -4.67
N SER A 121 1.56 -4.55 -3.50
CA SER A 121 0.73 -4.32 -2.32
C SER A 121 0.19 -2.89 -2.35
N PHE A 122 -1.12 -2.71 -2.20
CA PHE A 122 -1.71 -1.38 -2.06
C PHE A 122 -1.85 -1.06 -0.58
N LYS A 123 -1.04 -0.11 -0.09
CA LYS A 123 -1.18 0.40 1.27
C LYS A 123 -2.50 1.14 1.42
N TYR A 124 -3.16 0.98 2.56
CA TYR A 124 -4.25 1.84 2.98
C TYR A 124 -3.96 2.44 4.35
N VAL A 125 -4.37 3.68 4.54
CA VAL A 125 -4.27 4.39 5.80
C VAL A 125 -5.45 5.33 5.96
N TYR A 126 -6.11 5.27 7.11
CA TYR A 126 -7.23 6.15 7.43
C TYR A 126 -7.49 6.22 8.94
N ALA A 127 -8.13 7.28 9.41
CA ALA A 127 -8.64 7.38 10.76
C ALA A 127 -10.10 6.95 10.79
N LEU A 128 -10.47 6.12 11.77
CA LEU A 128 -11.85 5.79 12.09
C LEU A 128 -12.25 6.40 13.42
N SER A 129 -13.44 6.95 13.48
CA SER A 129 -14.12 7.28 14.72
C SER A 129 -15.60 6.94 14.59
N LYS A 130 -16.30 6.90 15.73
CA LYS A 130 -17.74 6.75 15.74
C LYS A 130 -18.33 7.72 16.74
N ILE A 131 -19.31 8.52 16.32
CA ILE A 131 -19.97 9.50 17.18
C ILE A 131 -21.47 9.35 17.01
N ASN A 132 -22.18 9.16 18.12
CA ASN A 132 -23.63 8.99 18.16
C ASN A 132 -24.16 7.85 17.27
N GLY A 133 -23.33 6.86 16.96
CA GLY A 133 -23.66 5.75 16.08
C GLY A 133 -23.16 5.91 14.64
N VAL A 134 -22.75 7.12 14.23
CA VAL A 134 -22.26 7.42 12.89
C VAL A 134 -20.76 7.18 12.81
N TRP A 135 -20.35 6.29 11.91
CA TRP A 135 -18.93 6.07 11.61
C TRP A 135 -18.39 7.21 10.75
N THR A 136 -17.20 7.70 11.07
CA THR A 136 -16.46 8.66 10.23
C THR A 136 -15.12 8.05 9.86
N MET A 137 -14.86 7.93 8.56
CA MET A 137 -13.58 7.51 8.02
C MET A 137 -12.90 8.68 7.35
N THR A 138 -11.77 9.10 7.91
CA THR A 138 -10.93 10.18 7.35
C THR A 138 -9.73 9.58 6.64
N ILE A 139 -9.59 9.83 5.35
CA ILE A 139 -8.50 9.30 4.55
C ILE A 139 -7.58 10.45 4.10
N PRO A 140 -6.32 10.48 4.54
CA PRO A 140 -5.34 11.40 4.00
C PRO A 140 -4.95 10.99 2.59
N TYR A 141 -4.92 11.95 1.66
CA TYR A 141 -4.48 11.70 0.30
C TYR A 141 -3.56 12.81 -0.21
N ARG A 142 -2.73 12.44 -1.19
CA ARG A 142 -1.78 13.31 -1.86
C ARG A 142 -2.04 13.27 -3.37
N PRO A 143 -2.52 14.37 -3.97
CA PRO A 143 -2.72 14.43 -5.42
C PRO A 143 -1.37 14.52 -6.15
N GLN A 144 -1.27 13.82 -7.26
CA GLN A 144 -0.13 13.88 -8.19
C GLN A 144 -0.65 14.16 -9.59
N PHE A 145 -0.47 15.36 -10.11
CA PHE A 145 -0.95 15.71 -11.46
C PHE A 145 0.04 15.22 -12.51
N ASN A 146 -0.36 14.20 -13.27
CA ASN A 146 0.31 13.73 -14.47
C ASN A 146 -0.11 14.60 -15.64
N GLU A 147 0.55 15.76 -15.74
CA GLU A 147 0.27 16.78 -16.73
C GLU A 147 0.87 16.42 -18.08
N LEU A 148 0.02 16.26 -19.10
CA LEU A 148 0.51 16.10 -20.47
C LEU A 148 1.25 17.36 -20.96
N VAL A 149 0.79 18.53 -20.51
CA VAL A 149 1.42 19.83 -20.76
C VAL A 149 1.67 20.50 -19.41
N PRO A 150 2.93 20.85 -19.08
CA PRO A 150 3.24 21.47 -17.80
C PRO A 150 2.41 22.72 -17.51
N ASN A 151 1.98 22.85 -16.26
CA ASN A 151 1.13 23.92 -15.73
C ASN A 151 -0.27 24.00 -16.37
N ARG A 152 -0.79 22.87 -16.85
CA ARG A 152 -2.13 22.78 -17.45
C ARG A 152 -2.98 21.71 -16.78
N VAL A 153 -4.27 21.96 -16.77
CA VAL A 153 -5.29 20.97 -16.43
C VAL A 153 -6.38 20.98 -17.50
N ASP A 154 -6.99 19.82 -17.69
CA ASP A 154 -8.00 19.61 -18.72
C ASP A 154 -9.35 19.37 -18.06
N PHE A 155 -10.36 20.12 -18.50
CA PHE A 155 -11.75 19.90 -18.13
C PHE A 155 -12.49 19.17 -19.24
N ALA A 156 -13.48 18.38 -18.87
CA ALA A 156 -14.55 18.02 -19.80
C ALA A 156 -15.19 19.30 -20.35
N PHE A 157 -15.56 19.31 -21.63
CA PHE A 157 -16.15 20.52 -22.23
C PHE A 157 -17.46 20.95 -21.54
N SER A 158 -18.26 20.00 -21.04
CA SER A 158 -19.46 20.26 -20.25
C SER A 158 -19.14 20.92 -18.91
N HIS A 159 -18.11 20.45 -18.19
CA HIS A 159 -17.63 21.09 -16.95
C HIS A 159 -17.12 22.50 -17.23
N ALA A 160 -16.33 22.69 -18.28
CA ALA A 160 -15.89 24.03 -18.70
C ALA A 160 -17.06 24.96 -19.08
N GLY A 161 -18.21 24.41 -19.47
CA GLY A 161 -19.44 25.15 -19.72
C GLY A 161 -20.14 25.66 -18.47
N GLN A 162 -19.89 25.03 -17.32
CA GLN A 162 -20.42 25.43 -16.01
C GLN A 162 -19.48 26.37 -15.26
N LEU A 163 -18.25 26.55 -15.74
CA LEU A 163 -17.26 27.44 -15.15
C LEU A 163 -17.24 28.78 -15.89
N TYR A 164 -16.99 29.87 -15.16
CA TYR A 164 -16.93 31.24 -15.68
C TYR A 164 -15.70 31.92 -15.14
N ASP A 165 -15.03 32.74 -15.97
CA ASP A 165 -13.92 33.57 -15.52
C ASP A 165 -14.36 34.42 -14.30
N ALA A 166 -13.52 34.51 -13.28
CA ALA A 166 -13.84 35.28 -12.06
C ALA A 166 -14.27 36.73 -12.36
N SER A 167 -13.73 37.33 -13.43
CA SER A 167 -14.15 38.67 -13.89
C SER A 167 -15.60 38.76 -14.38
N GLN A 168 -16.29 37.64 -14.59
CA GLN A 168 -17.65 37.55 -15.14
C GLN A 168 -18.74 37.44 -14.08
N ILE A 169 -18.39 37.45 -12.80
CA ILE A 169 -19.33 37.36 -11.68
C ILE A 169 -19.42 38.72 -10.99
N GLU A 170 -20.63 39.14 -10.66
CA GLU A 170 -20.89 40.33 -9.85
C GLU A 170 -21.06 39.93 -8.39
N MET A 171 -20.26 40.53 -7.52
CA MET A 171 -20.47 40.40 -6.09
C MET A 171 -21.64 41.31 -5.68
N PRO A 172 -22.63 40.81 -4.93
CA PRO A 172 -23.70 41.66 -4.45
C PRO A 172 -23.13 42.72 -3.50
N SER A 173 -23.60 43.96 -3.64
CA SER A 173 -23.07 45.11 -2.92
C SER A 173 -23.54 45.21 -1.45
N THR A 174 -24.19 44.18 -0.90
CA THR A 174 -24.89 44.27 0.38
C THR A 174 -24.43 43.22 1.39
N ASN A 175 -24.13 43.70 2.61
CA ASN A 175 -23.69 42.96 3.82
C ASN A 175 -24.73 41.98 4.40
N THR A 176 -25.63 41.41 3.60
CA THR A 176 -26.57 40.40 4.08
C THR A 176 -25.92 39.02 4.00
N ASN A 177 -26.11 38.19 5.04
CA ASN A 177 -25.56 36.84 5.22
C ASN A 177 -25.94 35.80 4.13
N SER A 178 -26.51 36.23 3.00
CA SER A 178 -26.81 35.42 1.83
C SER A 178 -26.41 36.20 0.57
N GLN A 179 -25.15 36.08 0.14
CA GLN A 179 -24.71 36.71 -1.12
C GLN A 179 -25.05 35.79 -2.29
N ILE A 180 -26.11 36.12 -3.03
CA ILE A 180 -26.36 35.40 -4.29
C ILE A 180 -25.40 35.97 -5.33
N PHE A 181 -24.44 35.16 -5.79
CA PHE A 181 -23.62 35.53 -6.93
C PHE A 181 -24.48 35.59 -8.19
N THR A 182 -24.48 36.74 -8.85
CA THR A 182 -25.08 36.89 -10.16
C THR A 182 -23.99 36.92 -11.20
N LEU A 183 -24.18 36.13 -12.27
CA LEU A 183 -23.37 36.29 -13.47
C LEU A 183 -23.65 37.67 -14.07
N LYS A 184 -22.61 38.35 -14.55
CA LYS A 184 -22.77 39.55 -15.38
C LYS A 184 -23.73 39.23 -16.53
N ALA A 185 -24.54 40.19 -16.96
CA ALA A 185 -25.44 39.98 -18.09
C ALA A 185 -24.72 39.52 -19.38
N SER A 186 -23.43 39.85 -19.52
CA SER A 186 -22.55 39.45 -20.62
C SER A 186 -21.63 38.26 -20.30
N ALA A 187 -21.83 37.60 -19.16
CA ALA A 187 -20.96 36.51 -18.71
C ALA A 187 -20.93 35.38 -19.73
N LYS A 188 -19.70 34.93 -20.04
CA LYS A 188 -19.44 33.79 -20.90
C LYS A 188 -18.68 32.74 -20.13
N SER A 189 -19.08 31.48 -20.32
CA SER A 189 -18.40 30.33 -19.72
C SER A 189 -16.95 30.21 -20.20
N ILE A 190 -16.15 29.44 -19.48
CA ILE A 190 -14.80 29.07 -19.90
C ILE A 190 -14.83 28.33 -21.24
N SER A 191 -15.81 27.45 -21.46
CA SER A 191 -15.98 26.76 -22.74
C SER A 191 -16.23 27.69 -23.92
N SER A 192 -16.94 28.81 -23.69
CA SER A 192 -17.27 29.80 -24.73
C SER A 192 -16.28 30.96 -24.85
N THR A 193 -15.27 31.01 -23.97
CA THR A 193 -14.20 32.01 -24.00
C THR A 193 -12.87 31.33 -24.33
N LEU A 194 -12.23 30.75 -23.32
CA LEU A 194 -10.90 30.16 -23.40
C LEU A 194 -10.85 28.95 -24.33
N CYS A 195 -11.97 28.21 -24.46
CA CYS A 195 -12.05 26.98 -25.23
C CYS A 195 -13.05 27.07 -26.40
N SER A 196 -13.34 28.29 -26.86
CA SER A 196 -14.23 28.52 -28.01
C SER A 196 -13.60 28.15 -29.35
N THR A 197 -12.27 28.06 -29.42
CA THR A 197 -11.51 27.72 -30.63
C THR A 197 -10.68 26.47 -30.39
N THR A 198 -10.55 25.65 -31.44
CA THR A 198 -9.53 24.60 -31.53
C THR A 198 -8.18 25.27 -31.76
N THR A 199 -7.51 25.64 -30.68
CA THR A 199 -6.24 26.36 -30.77
C THR A 199 -5.09 25.35 -30.86
N TYR A 200 -4.71 24.99 -32.09
CA TYR A 200 -3.41 24.37 -32.37
C TYR A 200 -2.33 25.47 -32.29
N PHE A 201 -1.33 25.35 -31.41
CA PHE A 201 -0.24 26.33 -31.25
C PHE A 201 1.10 25.75 -31.76
N PRO A 202 2.17 26.57 -31.88
CA PRO A 202 2.44 27.59 -32.87
C PRO A 202 3.47 27.09 -33.91
N GLY A 203 3.20 27.35 -35.20
CA GLY A 203 4.12 27.02 -36.31
C GLY A 203 3.47 26.29 -37.50
N GLU A 204 2.28 25.73 -37.31
CA GLU A 204 1.65 24.81 -38.28
C GLU A 204 0.12 24.96 -38.33
N GLN A 205 -0.34 26.21 -38.46
CA GLN A 205 -1.77 26.48 -38.65
C GLN A 205 -2.24 25.82 -39.96
N GLY A 206 -3.12 24.80 -39.86
CA GLY A 206 -3.70 24.11 -41.01
C GLY A 206 -3.14 22.71 -41.29
N THR A 207 -1.99 22.30 -40.73
CA THR A 207 -1.37 20.97 -41.03
C THR A 207 -2.29 19.78 -40.70
N TYR A 208 -3.24 19.99 -39.80
CA TYR A 208 -4.09 18.92 -39.26
C TYR A 208 -5.57 19.09 -39.59
N ALA A 209 -5.94 20.09 -40.39
CA ALA A 209 -7.32 20.39 -40.72
C ALA A 209 -8.06 19.21 -41.37
N ASP A 210 -7.34 18.39 -42.14
CA ASP A 210 -7.90 17.27 -42.92
C ASP A 210 -7.72 15.89 -42.26
N LYS A 211 -7.00 15.78 -41.14
CA LYS A 211 -6.81 14.49 -40.45
C LYS A 211 -8.07 14.08 -39.70
N ALA A 212 -8.35 12.78 -39.58
CA ALA A 212 -9.44 12.31 -38.72
C ALA A 212 -9.11 12.57 -37.23
N LEU A 213 -10.11 12.83 -36.38
CA LEU A 213 -9.93 13.17 -34.95
C LEU A 213 -9.00 12.23 -34.17
N HIS A 214 -9.10 10.91 -34.38
CA HIS A 214 -8.23 9.92 -33.72
C HIS A 214 -6.76 10.04 -34.15
N GLN A 215 -6.49 10.48 -35.38
CA GLN A 215 -5.14 10.75 -35.89
C GLN A 215 -4.56 12.05 -35.31
N ARG A 216 -5.39 12.87 -34.68
CA ARG A 216 -5.01 14.13 -34.01
C ARG A 216 -4.73 13.95 -32.52
N ASP A 217 -5.08 12.83 -31.91
CA ASP A 217 -4.87 12.62 -30.47
C ASP A 217 -3.38 12.77 -30.04
N PRO A 218 -2.39 12.28 -30.81
CA PRO A 218 -0.97 12.55 -30.51
C PRO A 218 -0.59 14.03 -30.58
N GLU A 219 -1.36 14.85 -31.29
CA GLU A 219 -1.18 16.30 -31.46
C GLU A 219 -1.77 17.08 -30.27
N ASN A 220 -2.71 16.51 -29.52
CA ASN A 220 -3.30 17.17 -28.35
C ASN A 220 -2.23 17.56 -27.31
N LYS A 221 -1.08 16.89 -27.27
CA LYS A 221 0.06 17.27 -26.42
C LYS A 221 0.70 18.62 -26.80
N ALA A 222 0.50 19.10 -28.02
CA ALA A 222 1.03 20.38 -28.51
C ALA A 222 0.09 21.56 -28.21
N ILE A 223 -1.16 21.29 -27.82
CA ILE A 223 -2.12 22.33 -27.45
C ILE A 223 -1.78 22.85 -26.06
N SER A 224 -1.32 24.10 -25.95
CA SER A 224 -1.02 24.69 -24.64
C SER A 224 -2.27 25.11 -23.87
N LEU A 225 -3.29 25.65 -24.55
CA LEU A 225 -4.55 26.15 -23.98
C LEU A 225 -5.70 25.96 -24.99
N GLY A 226 -6.94 25.95 -24.53
CA GLY A 226 -8.11 25.97 -25.42
C GLY A 226 -8.76 24.61 -25.67
N LYS A 227 -9.56 24.51 -26.74
CA LYS A 227 -10.34 23.31 -27.02
C LYS A 227 -9.43 22.16 -27.47
N ILE A 228 -9.61 21.02 -26.84
CA ILE A 228 -8.99 19.74 -27.23
C ILE A 228 -10.11 18.81 -27.70
N GLU A 229 -9.88 18.03 -28.74
CA GLU A 229 -10.86 17.07 -29.27
C GLU A 229 -10.23 15.69 -29.37
N TYR A 230 -11.00 14.66 -29.05
CA TYR A 230 -10.52 13.28 -29.04
C TYR A 230 -11.65 12.34 -29.46
N ARG A 231 -11.26 11.16 -29.98
CA ARG A 231 -12.19 10.10 -30.38
C ARG A 231 -11.65 8.77 -29.91
N TYR A 232 -12.54 7.89 -29.47
CA TYR A 232 -12.19 6.52 -29.16
C TYR A 232 -12.39 5.66 -30.41
N ASP A 233 -11.37 4.89 -30.77
CA ASP A 233 -11.28 4.18 -32.08
C ASP A 233 -12.47 3.26 -32.41
N LYS A 234 -13.28 2.86 -31.42
CA LYS A 234 -14.37 1.89 -31.59
C LYS A 234 -15.79 2.49 -31.65
N ASP A 235 -16.05 3.61 -30.97
CA ASP A 235 -17.44 4.07 -30.76
C ASP A 235 -17.91 5.09 -31.79
N GLY A 236 -17.00 5.68 -32.55
CA GLY A 236 -17.35 6.70 -33.54
C GLY A 236 -17.52 8.10 -32.97
N ASP A 237 -17.81 8.21 -31.68
CA ASP A 237 -18.13 9.46 -30.99
C ASP A 237 -16.90 10.35 -30.79
N SER A 238 -17.09 11.63 -31.07
CA SER A 238 -16.13 12.69 -30.78
C SER A 238 -16.44 13.35 -29.45
N TYR A 239 -15.43 13.49 -28.60
CA TYR A 239 -15.51 14.21 -27.34
C TYR A 239 -14.64 15.46 -27.39
N ALA A 240 -14.99 16.43 -26.54
CA ALA A 240 -14.25 17.66 -26.40
C ALA A 240 -13.85 17.89 -24.94
N GLY A 241 -12.69 18.51 -24.77
CA GLY A 241 -12.19 19.03 -23.52
C GLY A 241 -11.78 20.50 -23.63
N CYS A 242 -11.40 21.06 -22.51
CA CYS A 242 -10.94 22.42 -22.38
C CYS A 242 -9.67 22.47 -21.52
N ARG A 243 -8.54 22.78 -22.15
CA ARG A 243 -7.26 22.92 -21.48
C ARG A 243 -7.07 24.35 -21.00
N VAL A 244 -6.78 24.52 -19.71
CA VAL A 244 -6.57 25.84 -19.11
C VAL A 244 -5.28 25.88 -18.29
N ASP A 245 -4.83 27.10 -17.99
CA ASP A 245 -3.73 27.32 -17.06
C ASP A 245 -4.18 26.95 -15.64
N LYS A 246 -3.50 25.98 -15.02
CA LYS A 246 -3.90 25.46 -13.72
C LYS A 246 -3.73 26.46 -12.58
N ASN A 247 -2.90 27.48 -12.75
CA ASN A 247 -2.55 28.47 -11.74
C ASN A 247 -3.32 29.78 -11.90
N LYS A 248 -4.01 29.98 -13.03
CA LYS A 248 -4.81 31.18 -13.27
C LYS A 248 -6.07 31.12 -12.42
N GLU A 249 -6.35 32.17 -11.67
CA GLU A 249 -7.63 32.32 -10.97
C GLU A 249 -8.75 32.39 -12.02
N LEU A 250 -9.56 31.34 -12.12
CA LEU A 250 -10.53 31.22 -13.19
C LEU A 250 -11.97 31.26 -12.73
N TYR A 251 -12.31 31.02 -11.47
CA TYR A 251 -13.72 31.06 -11.06
C TYR A 251 -13.84 31.38 -9.57
N TRP A 252 -15.07 31.64 -9.11
CA TRP A 252 -15.36 31.89 -7.69
C TRP A 252 -15.99 30.67 -7.03
N ARG A 253 -15.64 30.45 -5.77
CA ARG A 253 -16.40 29.60 -4.86
C ARG A 253 -16.63 30.35 -3.56
N TRP A 254 -17.59 29.87 -2.78
CA TRP A 254 -17.64 30.21 -1.36
C TRP A 254 -16.45 29.61 -0.63
N ASP A 255 -15.79 30.39 0.21
CA ASP A 255 -14.85 29.83 1.16
C ASP A 255 -15.53 28.80 2.08
N PRO A 256 -14.76 27.93 2.76
CA PRO A 256 -15.33 26.80 3.49
C PRO A 256 -16.35 27.16 4.58
N ASP A 257 -16.29 28.39 5.12
CA ASP A 257 -17.25 28.89 6.11
C ASP A 257 -18.46 29.62 5.48
N GLY A 258 -18.47 29.78 4.15
CA GLY A 258 -19.53 30.44 3.40
C GLY A 258 -19.60 31.95 3.64
N SER A 259 -18.53 32.55 4.18
CA SER A 259 -18.50 33.97 4.55
C SER A 259 -18.21 34.89 3.37
N GLN A 260 -17.45 34.43 2.37
CA GLN A 260 -17.10 35.24 1.20
C GLN A 260 -16.81 34.40 -0.05
N ALA A 261 -16.98 35.05 -1.20
CA ALA A 261 -16.47 34.56 -2.46
C ALA A 261 -14.94 34.60 -2.43
N VAL A 262 -14.29 33.49 -2.79
CA VAL A 262 -12.87 33.45 -3.07
C VAL A 262 -12.64 32.99 -4.50
N LYS A 263 -11.65 33.60 -5.15
CA LYS A 263 -11.17 33.14 -6.44
C LYS A 263 -10.42 31.84 -6.27
N VAL A 264 -10.54 30.96 -7.26
CA VAL A 264 -10.00 29.62 -7.19
C VAL A 264 -9.31 29.24 -8.47
N LYS A 265 -8.25 28.47 -8.30
CA LYS A 265 -7.47 27.92 -9.40
C LYS A 265 -8.16 26.67 -9.95
N PRO A 266 -8.07 26.40 -11.26
CA PRO A 266 -8.58 25.18 -11.88
C PRO A 266 -8.14 23.89 -11.19
N GLN A 267 -6.89 23.82 -10.73
CA GLN A 267 -6.39 22.67 -9.99
C GLN A 267 -7.16 22.46 -8.68
N ASP A 268 -7.37 23.54 -7.92
CA ASP A 268 -8.10 23.50 -6.65
C ASP A 268 -9.56 23.07 -6.89
N TRP A 269 -10.18 23.47 -8.01
CA TRP A 269 -11.51 22.98 -8.39
C TRP A 269 -11.57 21.48 -8.53
N ILE A 270 -10.58 20.92 -9.23
CA ILE A 270 -10.52 19.48 -9.51
C ILE A 270 -10.42 18.73 -8.19
N LEU A 271 -9.57 19.22 -7.28
CA LEU A 271 -9.39 18.64 -5.96
C LEU A 271 -10.65 18.76 -5.10
N ASP A 272 -11.30 19.92 -5.07
CA ASP A 272 -12.55 20.13 -4.33
C ASP A 272 -13.69 19.27 -4.89
N ASN A 273 -13.81 19.21 -6.21
CA ASN A 273 -14.82 18.41 -6.88
C ASN A 273 -14.59 16.93 -6.58
N PHE A 274 -13.34 16.47 -6.64
CA PHE A 274 -12.96 15.11 -6.24
C PHE A 274 -13.36 14.81 -4.80
N VAL A 275 -13.02 15.69 -3.84
CA VAL A 275 -13.41 15.54 -2.43
C VAL A 275 -14.93 15.47 -2.29
N ARG A 276 -15.65 16.49 -2.78
CA ARG A 276 -17.11 16.60 -2.65
C ARG A 276 -17.85 15.38 -3.19
N THR A 277 -17.50 14.98 -4.41
CA THR A 277 -18.20 13.88 -5.10
C THR A 277 -17.86 12.53 -4.51
N SER A 278 -16.59 12.29 -4.15
CA SER A 278 -16.18 11.06 -3.46
C SER A 278 -16.87 10.93 -2.10
N GLU A 279 -16.88 12.00 -1.30
CA GLU A 279 -17.55 12.02 -0.01
C GLU A 279 -19.06 11.81 -0.15
N ALA A 280 -19.71 12.47 -1.11
CA ALA A 280 -21.14 12.31 -1.36
C ALA A 280 -21.51 10.90 -1.80
N TYR A 281 -20.69 10.30 -2.67
CA TYR A 281 -20.92 8.95 -3.16
C TYR A 281 -20.73 7.90 -2.07
N TRP A 282 -19.63 7.94 -1.30
CA TRP A 282 -19.33 6.91 -0.30
C TRP A 282 -19.96 7.11 1.07
N SER A 283 -20.53 8.27 1.35
CA SER A 283 -21.26 8.51 2.60
C SER A 283 -22.69 7.98 2.53
N ILE A 284 -23.15 7.46 3.66
CA ILE A 284 -24.53 7.05 3.91
C ILE A 284 -25.06 7.92 5.08
N PRO A 285 -26.03 8.82 4.83
CA PRO A 285 -26.56 9.71 5.85
C PRO A 285 -26.97 8.96 7.13
N GLY A 286 -26.48 9.42 8.29
CA GLY A 286 -26.81 8.83 9.59
C GLY A 286 -26.10 7.50 9.91
N VAL A 287 -25.27 6.97 9.01
CA VAL A 287 -24.64 5.66 9.17
C VAL A 287 -23.12 5.74 9.04
N PHE A 288 -22.66 6.28 7.91
CA PHE A 288 -21.23 6.33 7.57
C PHE A 288 -20.89 7.62 6.83
N GLN A 289 -19.79 8.25 7.21
CA GLN A 289 -19.27 9.44 6.57
C GLN A 289 -17.85 9.20 6.07
N LEU A 290 -17.62 9.38 4.78
CA LEU A 290 -16.29 9.50 4.22
C LEU A 290 -15.82 10.96 4.35
N LYS A 291 -14.56 11.14 4.73
CA LYS A 291 -13.84 12.41 4.71
C LYS A 291 -12.50 12.24 3.99
N LEU A 292 -12.26 13.04 2.96
CA LEU A 292 -10.95 13.04 2.28
C LEU A 292 -10.11 14.21 2.79
N TYR A 293 -8.94 13.91 3.32
CA TYR A 293 -8.04 14.88 3.91
C TYR A 293 -6.88 15.23 2.98
N LEU A 294 -6.90 16.43 2.43
CA LEU A 294 -5.80 17.02 1.68
C LEU A 294 -5.07 18.04 2.56
N LYS A 295 -3.92 17.63 3.10
CA LYS A 295 -3.12 18.43 4.02
C LYS A 295 -2.79 19.81 3.44
N GLY A 296 -3.09 20.86 4.20
CA GLY A 296 -2.88 22.25 3.81
C GLY A 296 -3.93 22.83 2.85
N HIS A 297 -4.91 22.03 2.40
CA HIS A 297 -5.99 22.48 1.53
C HIS A 297 -7.34 22.56 2.26
N ASN A 298 -7.71 21.49 2.97
CA ASN A 298 -8.97 21.41 3.72
C ASN A 298 -8.77 21.07 5.21
N ASP A 299 -7.66 21.53 5.80
CA ASP A 299 -7.36 21.31 7.23
C ASP A 299 -8.51 21.74 8.17
N GLY A 300 -9.27 22.78 7.80
CA GLY A 300 -10.39 23.30 8.58
C GLY A 300 -11.60 22.37 8.63
N THR A 301 -11.73 21.42 7.69
CA THR A 301 -12.85 20.47 7.67
C THR A 301 -12.56 19.19 8.45
N ILE A 302 -11.31 19.00 8.91
CA ILE A 302 -10.87 17.81 9.63
C ILE A 302 -10.45 18.18 11.06
N PRO A 303 -11.02 17.55 12.10
CA PRO A 303 -10.67 17.84 13.50
C PRO A 303 -9.16 17.76 13.74
N SER A 304 -8.61 18.70 14.51
CA SER A 304 -7.18 18.68 14.87
C SER A 304 -6.77 17.38 15.56
N SER A 305 -7.63 16.85 16.44
CA SER A 305 -7.46 15.56 17.12
C SER A 305 -7.33 14.38 16.16
N THR A 306 -7.87 14.47 14.95
CA THR A 306 -7.70 13.46 13.90
C THR A 306 -6.43 13.74 13.08
N ARG A 307 -6.22 15.01 12.66
CA ARG A 307 -5.06 15.39 11.83
C ARG A 307 -3.72 15.08 12.48
N THR A 308 -3.59 15.26 13.79
CA THR A 308 -2.34 15.02 14.53
C THR A 308 -2.00 13.55 14.71
N LEU A 309 -2.93 12.64 14.39
CA LEU A 309 -2.68 11.20 14.45
C LEU A 309 -2.00 10.66 13.19
N PHE A 310 -2.09 11.38 12.06
CA PHE A 310 -1.44 10.99 10.82
C PHE A 310 0.04 11.38 10.82
N GLU A 311 0.89 10.44 10.44
CA GLU A 311 2.29 10.66 10.14
C GLU A 311 2.46 11.41 8.81
N VAL A 312 3.68 11.90 8.53
CA VAL A 312 3.95 12.65 7.29
C VAL A 312 3.67 11.81 6.04
N ASP A 313 3.96 10.51 6.11
CA ASP A 313 3.81 9.57 4.99
C ASP A 313 2.49 8.77 5.02
N ASP A 314 1.62 9.06 6.00
CA ASP A 314 0.25 8.55 6.05
C ASP A 314 -0.60 9.29 5.02
N HIS A 315 -0.49 8.86 3.77
CA HIS A 315 -1.34 9.32 2.69
C HIS A 315 -1.44 8.28 1.58
N LEU A 316 -2.57 8.31 0.89
CA LEU A 316 -2.76 7.64 -0.39
C LEU A 316 -2.34 8.55 -1.53
N SER A 317 -1.49 8.05 -2.44
CA SER A 317 -1.12 8.79 -3.64
C SER A 317 -2.19 8.63 -4.71
N VAL A 318 -2.80 9.73 -5.11
CA VAL A 318 -3.91 9.80 -6.07
C VAL A 318 -3.38 10.51 -7.29
N ASN A 319 -3.13 9.78 -8.38
CA ASN A 319 -2.63 10.39 -9.60
C ASN A 319 -3.80 11.03 -10.37
N PHE A 320 -3.75 12.31 -10.65
CA PHE A 320 -4.69 12.96 -11.55
C PHE A 320 -4.06 13.02 -12.94
N ALA A 321 -4.62 12.30 -13.89
CA ALA A 321 -4.19 12.38 -15.27
C ALA A 321 -5.03 13.42 -16.01
N THR A 322 -4.37 14.29 -16.76
CA THR A 322 -5.04 15.11 -17.78
C THR A 322 -5.34 14.29 -19.05
N LYS A 323 -5.28 12.95 -18.97
CA LYS A 323 -5.24 12.07 -20.13
C LYS A 323 -6.64 11.66 -20.58
N PHE A 324 -6.78 11.60 -21.89
CA PHE A 324 -7.82 10.94 -22.68
C PHE A 324 -7.82 9.42 -22.40
N LEU A 325 -8.50 8.98 -21.36
CA LEU A 325 -8.72 7.55 -21.13
C LEU A 325 -9.93 7.12 -21.96
N ARG A 326 -9.79 6.11 -22.84
CA ARG A 326 -10.91 5.63 -23.67
C ARG A 326 -12.16 5.41 -22.83
N ALA A 327 -13.36 5.60 -23.39
CA ALA A 327 -14.62 5.23 -22.74
C ALA A 327 -14.62 3.76 -22.26
N HIS A 328 -13.79 2.90 -22.88
CA HIS A 328 -13.57 1.50 -22.49
C HIS A 328 -12.25 1.24 -21.72
N PHE A 329 -11.41 2.25 -21.52
CA PHE A 329 -10.37 2.21 -20.49
C PHE A 329 -11.02 2.72 -19.21
N ASN A 330 -11.62 1.79 -18.47
CA ASN A 330 -11.99 1.98 -17.06
C ASN A 330 -10.89 2.80 -16.37
N GLN A 331 -11.30 3.86 -15.68
CA GLN A 331 -10.39 4.86 -15.12
C GLN A 331 -9.35 4.27 -14.15
N MET A 332 -9.56 3.09 -13.64
CA MET A 332 -8.52 2.16 -13.25
C MET A 332 -9.05 0.79 -13.65
N TYR A 333 -8.26 -0.01 -14.35
CA TYR A 333 -8.55 -1.44 -14.35
C TYR A 333 -7.30 -2.21 -14.03
N LYS A 334 -7.53 -3.24 -13.22
CA LYS A 334 -6.67 -4.26 -12.60
C LYS A 334 -5.54 -4.84 -13.46
N SER A 335 -5.37 -4.42 -14.72
CA SER A 335 -4.53 -5.07 -15.72
C SER A 335 -3.25 -4.32 -16.11
N ASN A 336 -2.97 -3.11 -15.59
CA ASN A 336 -1.70 -2.44 -15.88
C ASN A 336 -1.00 -1.92 -14.61
N VAL A 337 -0.01 -2.69 -14.20
CA VAL A 337 0.92 -2.42 -13.09
C VAL A 337 1.67 -1.08 -13.24
N PHE A 338 1.66 -0.48 -14.44
CA PHE A 338 2.25 0.83 -14.74
C PHE A 338 1.23 1.98 -14.78
N GLN A 339 -0.08 1.73 -14.63
CA GLN A 339 -1.14 2.76 -14.71
C GLN A 339 -1.84 2.98 -13.36
N VAL A 340 -1.13 2.72 -12.27
CA VAL A 340 -1.65 2.83 -10.91
C VAL A 340 -2.12 4.27 -10.61
N ASN A 341 -3.40 4.39 -10.22
CA ASN A 341 -4.07 5.56 -9.65
C ASN A 341 -4.39 6.75 -10.55
N ASN A 342 -4.58 6.64 -11.86
CA ASN A 342 -4.90 7.79 -12.73
C ASN A 342 -6.39 8.19 -12.74
N PHE A 343 -6.81 9.06 -11.83
CA PHE A 343 -8.09 9.78 -11.88
C PHE A 343 -8.08 10.77 -13.06
N SER A 344 -9.02 10.65 -14.00
CA SER A 344 -9.11 11.65 -15.07
C SER A 344 -9.90 12.87 -14.62
N THR A 345 -9.33 14.04 -14.90
CA THR A 345 -9.95 15.34 -14.63
C THR A 345 -11.10 15.67 -15.61
N MET A 346 -11.35 14.78 -16.58
CA MET A 346 -12.26 14.99 -17.70
C MET A 346 -13.53 14.11 -17.66
N THR A 347 -13.79 13.34 -16.60
CA THR A 347 -15.06 12.62 -16.48
C THR A 347 -16.18 13.47 -15.95
N THR A 348 -17.34 13.34 -16.57
CA THR A 348 -18.56 14.11 -16.30
C THR A 348 -19.61 13.33 -15.52
N ASP A 349 -19.44 12.01 -15.45
CA ASP A 349 -20.40 11.05 -14.95
C ASP A 349 -20.08 10.53 -13.55
N GLY A 350 -18.93 10.93 -12.99
CA GLY A 350 -18.49 10.44 -11.70
C GLY A 350 -18.00 8.99 -11.71
N SER A 351 -17.68 8.43 -12.89
CA SER A 351 -17.21 7.04 -13.01
C SER A 351 -15.99 6.69 -12.14
N TYR A 352 -15.19 7.67 -11.70
CA TYR A 352 -14.08 7.44 -10.76
C TYR A 352 -14.51 7.09 -9.33
N TRP A 353 -15.77 7.25 -8.93
CA TRP A 353 -16.19 6.92 -7.56
C TRP A 353 -16.01 5.45 -7.25
N HIS A 354 -16.11 4.61 -8.29
CA HIS A 354 -15.78 3.20 -8.21
C HIS A 354 -14.31 3.01 -7.80
N GLU A 355 -13.42 3.75 -8.42
CA GLU A 355 -11.97 3.63 -8.20
C GLU A 355 -11.50 4.21 -6.87
N VAL A 356 -12.22 5.21 -6.36
CA VAL A 356 -12.16 5.64 -4.97
C VAL A 356 -12.38 4.42 -4.06
N GLY A 357 -13.39 3.58 -4.34
CA GLY A 357 -13.62 2.34 -3.60
C GLY A 357 -12.41 1.42 -3.53
N HIS A 358 -11.81 1.15 -4.69
CA HIS A 358 -10.58 0.35 -4.81
C HIS A 358 -9.40 0.96 -4.06
N ALA A 359 -9.11 2.23 -4.28
CA ALA A 359 -7.98 2.92 -3.65
C ALA A 359 -8.12 2.99 -2.12
N PHE A 360 -9.36 3.02 -1.62
CA PHE A 360 -9.67 3.19 -0.21
C PHE A 360 -9.95 1.90 0.53
N GLY A 361 -9.85 0.75 -0.14
CA GLY A 361 -10.14 -0.53 0.51
C GLY A 361 -11.61 -0.67 0.94
N LEU A 362 -12.47 0.11 0.29
CA LEU A 362 -13.91 0.02 0.40
C LEU A 362 -14.46 -0.95 -0.64
N ASP A 363 -13.66 -1.42 -1.59
CA ASP A 363 -14.02 -2.47 -2.53
C ASP A 363 -12.77 -3.16 -3.04
N ASP A 364 -12.69 -4.48 -2.92
CA ASP A 364 -11.90 -5.25 -3.89
C ASP A 364 -12.27 -6.72 -3.99
N GLU A 365 -13.48 -6.99 -4.49
CA GLU A 365 -13.79 -7.92 -5.58
C GLU A 365 -15.23 -8.37 -5.54
N TYR A 366 -15.81 -8.45 -6.74
CA TYR A 366 -17.07 -9.11 -7.02
C TYR A 366 -16.82 -10.03 -8.22
N GLY A 367 -17.44 -11.21 -8.19
CA GLY A 367 -17.28 -12.17 -9.27
C GLY A 367 -17.74 -11.56 -10.59
N PHE A 368 -16.85 -11.54 -11.59
CA PHE A 368 -17.18 -11.09 -12.93
C PHE A 368 -17.14 -12.27 -13.90
N VAL A 369 -18.11 -12.31 -14.79
CA VAL A 369 -18.05 -13.11 -16.02
C VAL A 369 -18.35 -12.14 -17.16
N ASP A 370 -17.69 -12.34 -18.30
CA ASP A 370 -18.02 -11.60 -19.51
C ASP A 370 -19.49 -11.88 -19.85
N ALA A 371 -20.32 -10.85 -19.88
CA ALA A 371 -21.65 -10.96 -20.45
C ALA A 371 -21.54 -11.40 -21.92
N GLU A 372 -22.61 -11.94 -22.51
CA GLU A 372 -22.61 -12.39 -23.91
C GLU A 372 -22.23 -11.27 -24.91
N ASP A 373 -22.39 -10.00 -24.51
CA ASP A 373 -21.98 -8.81 -25.27
C ASP A 373 -20.55 -8.31 -24.95
N GLY A 374 -19.79 -9.05 -24.15
CA GLY A 374 -18.43 -8.73 -23.73
C GLY A 374 -18.33 -7.66 -22.63
N ARG A 375 -19.45 -7.23 -22.03
CA ARG A 375 -19.42 -6.30 -20.90
C ARG A 375 -19.19 -7.04 -19.59
N LYS A 376 -18.33 -6.49 -18.74
CA LYS A 376 -18.14 -6.97 -17.38
C LYS A 376 -19.25 -6.40 -16.50
N SER A 377 -20.10 -7.26 -15.95
CA SER A 377 -21.23 -6.86 -15.11
C SER A 377 -21.34 -7.74 -13.87
N CYS A 378 -21.87 -7.18 -12.77
CA CYS A 378 -22.33 -7.96 -11.62
C CYS A 378 -23.56 -8.84 -11.93
N ARG A 379 -24.18 -8.67 -13.11
CA ARG A 379 -25.28 -9.49 -13.62
C ARG A 379 -24.74 -10.80 -14.19
N ASN A 380 -24.14 -11.61 -13.33
CA ASN A 380 -23.76 -12.97 -13.68
C ASN A 380 -25.03 -13.85 -13.70
N THR A 381 -25.21 -14.66 -14.75
CA THR A 381 -26.27 -15.67 -14.82
C THR A 381 -26.15 -16.77 -13.76
N HIS A 382 -24.98 -16.95 -13.15
CA HIS A 382 -24.80 -17.78 -11.95
C HIS A 382 -25.33 -17.13 -10.66
N PHE A 383 -25.52 -15.80 -10.65
CA PHE A 383 -26.07 -15.03 -9.50
C PHE A 383 -27.45 -14.45 -9.77
N THR A 384 -28.08 -14.73 -10.92
CA THR A 384 -29.46 -14.29 -11.21
C THR A 384 -30.48 -14.80 -10.18
N ASN A 385 -30.16 -15.90 -9.48
CA ASN A 385 -30.96 -16.42 -8.37
C ASN A 385 -30.66 -15.75 -7.01
N LEU A 386 -29.65 -14.88 -6.94
CA LEU A 386 -29.28 -14.07 -5.76
C LEU A 386 -29.74 -12.61 -5.92
N TYR A 387 -30.69 -12.37 -6.83
CA TYR A 387 -31.22 -11.04 -7.13
C TYR A 387 -31.82 -10.37 -5.88
N PRO A 388 -31.60 -9.04 -5.71
CA PRO A 388 -30.98 -8.14 -6.68
C PRO A 388 -29.48 -7.93 -6.43
N THR A 389 -28.66 -8.16 -7.47
CA THR A 389 -27.22 -7.81 -7.48
C THR A 389 -26.97 -6.36 -7.91
N ALA A 390 -28.02 -5.67 -8.40
CA ALA A 390 -28.00 -4.27 -8.83
C ALA A 390 -28.04 -3.27 -7.65
N ASP A 391 -28.01 -3.75 -6.41
CA ASP A 391 -28.20 -2.90 -5.24
C ASP A 391 -26.89 -2.58 -4.52
N TYR A 392 -25.79 -3.20 -4.95
CA TYR A 392 -24.49 -2.97 -4.36
C TYR A 392 -23.85 -1.77 -5.04
N GLN A 393 -23.40 -0.82 -4.22
CA GLN A 393 -22.79 0.43 -4.65
C GLN A 393 -21.67 0.25 -5.70
N MET A 394 -21.02 -0.92 -5.72
CA MET A 394 -19.91 -1.23 -6.64
C MET A 394 -20.33 -1.99 -7.91
N CYS A 395 -21.59 -2.38 -8.01
CA CYS A 395 -22.13 -3.16 -9.11
C CYS A 395 -22.81 -2.27 -10.14
N GLU A 396 -22.06 -1.90 -11.18
CA GLU A 396 -22.45 -0.97 -12.25
C GLU A 396 -22.49 0.49 -11.74
N GLY A 397 -21.64 1.36 -12.29
CA GLY A 397 -21.54 2.76 -11.84
C GLY A 397 -22.91 3.45 -11.90
N GLY A 398 -23.47 3.79 -10.73
CA GLY A 398 -24.71 4.56 -10.61
C GLY A 398 -25.91 3.85 -9.98
N THR A 399 -25.72 2.87 -9.09
CA THR A 399 -26.83 2.36 -8.27
C THR A 399 -27.18 3.38 -7.17
N ASP A 400 -28.46 3.72 -7.03
CA ASP A 400 -28.94 4.57 -5.92
C ASP A 400 -28.88 3.83 -4.57
N GLU A 401 -28.93 2.50 -4.62
CA GLU A 401 -28.87 1.65 -3.44
C GLU A 401 -27.41 1.45 -2.97
N LYS A 402 -27.17 1.77 -1.69
CA LYS A 402 -25.85 1.67 -1.05
C LYS A 402 -25.89 0.58 0.02
N ARG A 403 -25.41 -0.63 -0.28
CA ARG A 403 -25.24 -1.68 0.74
C ARG A 403 -24.07 -1.36 1.67
N THR A 404 -24.26 -1.59 2.97
CA THR A 404 -23.26 -1.25 4.02
C THR A 404 -22.15 -2.29 4.19
N ILE A 405 -22.13 -3.40 3.43
CA ILE A 405 -21.12 -4.45 3.59
C ILE A 405 -19.69 -3.93 3.38
N TYR A 406 -19.50 -3.00 2.44
CA TYR A 406 -18.22 -2.35 2.18
C TYR A 406 -17.77 -1.45 3.34
N HIS A 407 -18.71 -0.70 3.93
CA HIS A 407 -18.47 0.07 5.14
C HIS A 407 -18.19 -0.83 6.33
N TYR A 408 -18.89 -1.97 6.45
CA TYR A 408 -18.67 -2.98 7.48
C TYR A 408 -17.23 -3.51 7.44
N ILE A 409 -16.71 -3.83 6.26
CA ILE A 409 -15.32 -4.28 6.08
C ILE A 409 -14.34 -3.23 6.59
N ALA A 410 -14.53 -1.96 6.20
CA ALA A 410 -13.68 -0.87 6.63
C ALA A 410 -13.73 -0.63 8.15
N VAL A 411 -14.93 -0.59 8.74
CA VAL A 411 -15.08 -0.32 10.20
C VAL A 411 -14.67 -1.51 11.05
N SER A 412 -14.77 -2.74 10.53
CA SER A 412 -14.28 -3.95 11.22
C SER A 412 -12.77 -3.90 11.45
N ARG A 413 -12.00 -3.15 10.66
CA ARG A 413 -10.57 -2.94 10.95
C ARG A 413 -10.33 -2.13 12.22
N TYR A 414 -11.33 -1.47 12.79
CA TYR A 414 -11.21 -0.75 14.05
C TYR A 414 -10.74 -1.67 15.20
N ILE A 415 -11.10 -2.95 15.19
CA ILE A 415 -10.67 -3.91 16.23
C ILE A 415 -9.27 -4.49 16.01
N THR A 416 -8.66 -4.24 14.85
CA THR A 416 -7.31 -4.77 14.54
C THR A 416 -6.23 -4.02 15.32
N LYS A 417 -5.09 -4.69 15.52
CA LYS A 417 -3.95 -4.09 16.23
C LYS A 417 -3.21 -3.12 15.31
N GLN A 418 -2.95 -1.91 15.80
CA GLN A 418 -2.47 -0.77 15.01
C GLN A 418 -0.98 -0.49 15.10
N LYS A 419 -0.23 -1.32 15.83
CA LYS A 419 1.23 -1.24 15.82
C LYS A 419 1.76 -1.96 14.59
N GLU A 420 1.39 -1.40 13.44
CA GLU A 420 2.15 -1.59 12.23
C GLU A 420 3.38 -0.68 12.30
N CYS A 421 4.57 -1.24 12.38
CA CYS A 421 5.81 -0.50 12.28
C CYS A 421 6.20 -0.37 10.79
N ASN A 422 6.83 0.74 10.44
CA ASN A 422 7.48 0.92 9.14
C ASN A 422 8.99 0.67 9.25
N ALA A 423 9.55 0.98 10.41
CA ALA A 423 10.95 0.77 10.74
C ALA A 423 11.12 0.42 12.23
N ASP A 424 12.31 -0.08 12.60
CA ASP A 424 12.61 -0.52 13.95
C ASP A 424 12.38 0.56 15.02
N ASN A 425 12.55 1.84 14.66
CA ASN A 425 12.33 2.97 15.56
C ASN A 425 10.85 3.21 15.91
N ASP A 426 9.92 2.59 15.17
CA ASP A 426 8.49 2.60 15.49
C ASP A 426 8.15 1.56 16.57
N CYS A 427 9.10 0.67 16.88
CA CYS A 427 8.96 -0.38 17.87
C CYS A 427 9.59 -0.02 19.21
N GLY A 428 9.17 -0.73 20.27
CA GLY A 428 9.76 -0.55 21.58
C GLY A 428 11.23 -0.99 21.63
N GLY A 429 11.98 -0.49 22.61
CA GLY A 429 13.35 -0.96 22.84
C GLY A 429 13.40 -2.48 23.02
N GLY A 430 14.15 -3.17 22.16
CA GLY A 430 14.25 -4.64 22.16
C GLY A 430 13.36 -5.35 21.12
N GLU A 431 12.64 -4.60 20.30
CA GLU A 431 11.87 -5.09 19.16
C GLU A 431 12.51 -4.61 17.84
N TYR A 432 12.15 -5.26 16.73
CA TYR A 432 12.46 -4.85 15.37
C TYR A 432 11.17 -4.85 14.55
N CYS A 433 11.19 -4.11 13.45
CA CYS A 433 10.07 -4.10 12.54
C CYS A 433 10.19 -5.21 11.50
N ASN A 434 9.27 -6.17 11.50
CA ASN A 434 9.25 -7.19 10.45
C ASN A 434 8.68 -6.64 9.14
N ALA A 435 9.52 -5.97 8.34
CA ALA A 435 9.16 -5.47 7.01
C ALA A 435 9.10 -6.59 5.92
N GLY A 436 9.18 -7.86 6.31
CA GLY A 436 9.37 -9.01 5.42
C GLY A 436 8.24 -9.28 4.43
N ILE A 437 8.37 -10.34 3.64
CA ILE A 437 7.40 -10.77 2.61
C ILE A 437 6.30 -11.71 3.14
N ASP A 438 6.31 -12.05 4.43
CA ASP A 438 5.42 -13.06 5.04
C ASP A 438 4.13 -12.46 5.64
N LEU A 439 3.20 -13.30 6.12
CA LEU A 439 1.92 -12.86 6.71
C LEU A 439 2.06 -12.10 8.05
N LYS A 440 3.28 -11.79 8.51
CA LYS A 440 3.56 -11.08 9.77
C LYS A 440 4.14 -9.68 9.53
N LYS A 441 3.91 -9.10 8.34
CA LYS A 441 4.46 -7.79 7.96
C LYS A 441 4.07 -6.68 8.92
N ASN A 442 4.98 -5.73 9.02
CA ASN A 442 4.84 -4.50 9.79
C ASN A 442 4.56 -4.77 11.26
N GLN A 443 4.83 -5.95 11.81
CA GLN A 443 4.64 -6.17 13.24
C GLN A 443 5.95 -5.91 13.98
N CYS A 444 5.86 -5.18 15.09
CA CYS A 444 6.95 -5.14 16.05
C CYS A 444 7.13 -6.53 16.65
N MET A 445 8.28 -7.13 16.33
CA MET A 445 8.68 -8.44 16.82
C MET A 445 9.83 -8.30 17.78
N ALA A 446 9.86 -9.12 18.83
CA ALA A 446 11.02 -9.16 19.71
C ALA A 446 12.29 -9.48 18.91
N LYS A 447 13.38 -8.75 19.19
CA LYS A 447 14.68 -9.05 18.60
C LYS A 447 15.13 -10.46 18.99
N LYS A 448 15.63 -11.16 18.00
CA LYS A 448 16.10 -12.54 18.07
C LYS A 448 17.41 -12.63 18.84
N THR A 449 17.51 -13.64 19.67
CA THR A 449 18.70 -14.04 20.43
C THR A 449 19.72 -14.76 19.54
N ASP A 450 20.95 -14.91 20.05
CA ASP A 450 22.01 -15.65 19.35
C ASP A 450 21.54 -17.05 18.94
N ASN A 451 21.96 -17.49 17.75
CA ASN A 451 21.63 -18.74 17.06
C ASN A 451 20.22 -18.85 16.48
N GLU A 452 19.32 -17.90 16.72
CA GLU A 452 18.03 -17.86 16.04
C GLU A 452 18.17 -17.47 14.56
N THR A 453 17.20 -17.89 13.74
CA THR A 453 17.25 -17.67 12.28
C THR A 453 16.91 -16.23 11.93
N CYS A 454 17.74 -15.58 11.11
CA CYS A 454 17.53 -14.24 10.56
C CYS A 454 17.58 -14.25 9.03
N ASP A 455 17.06 -13.19 8.40
CA ASP A 455 17.04 -13.08 6.94
C ASP A 455 18.45 -12.88 6.37
N ILE A 456 18.74 -13.54 5.24
CA ILE A 456 20.08 -13.54 4.62
C ILE A 456 20.51 -12.13 4.22
N ALA A 457 19.58 -11.32 3.72
CA ALA A 457 19.83 -9.96 3.28
C ALA A 457 19.17 -8.99 4.25
N GLY A 458 19.98 -8.17 4.92
CA GLY A 458 19.51 -7.12 5.82
C GLY A 458 19.01 -7.62 7.18
N GLY A 459 19.14 -8.90 7.53
CA GLY A 459 18.61 -9.48 8.77
C GLY A 459 19.27 -9.04 10.08
N ASP A 460 20.33 -8.21 10.02
CA ASP A 460 21.07 -7.72 11.20
C ASP A 460 20.16 -7.05 12.24
N HIS A 461 19.21 -6.24 11.76
CA HIS A 461 18.27 -5.50 12.59
C HIS A 461 17.34 -6.41 13.43
N GLN A 462 17.13 -7.66 12.97
CA GLN A 462 16.32 -8.67 13.65
C GLN A 462 17.00 -9.20 14.90
N CYS A 463 18.32 -9.07 15.01
CA CYS A 463 19.14 -9.68 16.07
C CYS A 463 19.40 -8.69 17.21
N LYS A 464 19.38 -9.17 18.47
CA LYS A 464 19.71 -8.35 19.64
C LYS A 464 21.11 -7.74 19.58
N SER A 465 22.05 -8.48 18.98
CA SER A 465 23.44 -8.06 18.78
C SER A 465 23.63 -7.08 17.62
N GLY A 466 22.67 -7.00 16.69
CA GLY A 466 22.83 -6.29 15.43
C GLY A 466 23.66 -7.03 14.38
N TYR A 467 23.89 -8.34 14.53
CA TYR A 467 24.66 -9.14 13.55
C TYR A 467 23.93 -10.43 13.16
N CYS A 468 23.82 -10.64 11.85
CA CYS A 468 23.24 -11.77 11.17
C CYS A 468 24.19 -12.26 10.07
N LYS A 469 24.57 -13.55 10.08
CA LYS A 469 25.40 -14.15 9.03
C LYS A 469 25.03 -15.60 8.84
N LEU A 470 25.00 -16.07 7.58
CA LEU A 470 24.49 -17.40 7.22
C LEU A 470 23.11 -17.70 7.85
N SER A 471 22.22 -16.71 7.83
CA SER A 471 20.88 -16.77 8.44
C SER A 471 20.87 -17.05 9.95
N ARG A 472 21.93 -16.71 10.69
CA ARG A 472 21.97 -16.87 12.15
C ARG A 472 22.34 -15.56 12.84
N CYS A 473 21.56 -15.19 13.85
CA CYS A 473 21.93 -14.13 14.77
C CYS A 473 23.13 -14.56 15.61
N TYR A 474 24.09 -13.67 15.86
CA TYR A 474 25.23 -13.96 16.72
C TYR A 474 25.79 -12.70 17.37
N THR A 475 26.42 -12.82 18.53
CA THR A 475 27.22 -11.74 19.12
C THR A 475 28.70 -12.00 18.83
N PRO A 476 29.43 -11.05 18.21
CA PRO A 476 30.85 -11.24 17.95
C PRO A 476 31.67 -11.51 19.23
N ASN A 477 32.57 -12.48 19.18
CA ASN A 477 33.48 -12.85 20.27
C ASN A 477 32.78 -13.16 21.63
N SER A 478 31.52 -13.64 21.62
CA SER A 478 30.76 -13.90 22.85
C SER A 478 30.84 -15.35 23.33
N VAL A 479 31.06 -16.31 22.42
CA VAL A 479 30.96 -17.74 22.69
C VAL A 479 32.30 -18.27 23.23
N PRO A 480 32.35 -18.82 24.46
CA PRO A 480 33.57 -19.41 25.01
C PRO A 480 34.04 -20.64 24.20
N MET A 481 35.33 -20.96 24.33
CA MET A 481 35.87 -22.20 23.77
C MET A 481 35.10 -23.42 24.31
N GLY A 482 34.80 -24.39 23.44
CA GLY A 482 34.03 -25.59 23.78
C GLY A 482 32.52 -25.43 23.71
N GLU A 483 31.99 -24.21 23.70
CA GLU A 483 30.55 -23.95 23.60
C GLU A 483 30.04 -24.01 22.15
N THR A 484 28.72 -24.12 22.00
CA THR A 484 28.07 -24.23 20.68
C THR A 484 28.23 -22.95 19.87
N CYS A 485 28.62 -23.09 18.60
CA CYS A 485 28.72 -21.99 17.63
C CYS A 485 28.14 -22.41 16.28
N TYR A 486 27.88 -21.42 15.42
CA TYR A 486 27.51 -21.63 14.01
C TYR A 486 28.39 -20.82 13.05
N LEU A 487 29.20 -19.90 13.60
CA LEU A 487 30.00 -18.92 12.88
C LEU A 487 31.32 -18.73 13.63
N ASN A 488 32.42 -18.57 12.90
CA ASN A 488 33.74 -18.30 13.49
C ASN A 488 33.72 -17.02 14.32
N ASP A 489 33.08 -15.98 13.81
CA ASP A 489 33.08 -14.64 14.41
C ASP A 489 32.34 -14.60 15.76
N ALA A 490 31.55 -15.62 16.10
CA ALA A 490 30.90 -15.74 17.39
C ALA A 490 31.87 -16.23 18.49
N CYS A 491 32.91 -16.98 18.14
CA CYS A 491 33.85 -17.53 19.10
C CYS A 491 34.76 -16.46 19.68
N LYS A 492 34.80 -16.35 21.01
CA LYS A 492 35.69 -15.43 21.75
C LYS A 492 37.15 -15.71 21.45
N GLU A 493 37.48 -16.99 21.37
CA GLU A 493 38.78 -17.53 20.98
C GLU A 493 38.53 -18.77 20.14
N GLY A 494 39.42 -19.10 19.22
CA GLY A 494 39.23 -20.22 18.30
C GLY A 494 38.45 -19.86 17.05
N LYS A 495 37.98 -20.89 16.37
CA LYS A 495 37.06 -20.87 15.24
C LYS A 495 35.95 -21.87 15.47
N CYS A 496 34.83 -21.67 14.80
CA CYS A 496 33.78 -22.66 14.86
C CYS A 496 34.21 -23.92 14.12
N SER A 497 33.98 -25.09 14.72
CA SER A 497 34.31 -26.37 14.08
C SER A 497 33.51 -26.62 12.80
N SER A 498 32.40 -25.90 12.63
CA SER A 498 31.59 -25.86 11.42
C SER A 498 31.66 -24.50 10.71
N LEU A 499 31.71 -24.51 9.37
CA LEU A 499 31.89 -23.31 8.52
C LEU A 499 30.67 -22.99 7.64
N ASP A 500 29.70 -23.90 7.55
CA ASP A 500 28.54 -23.79 6.65
C ASP A 500 27.27 -23.30 7.36
N GLY A 501 27.40 -22.76 8.58
CA GLY A 501 26.27 -22.33 9.39
C GLY A 501 25.54 -23.50 10.05
N THR A 502 26.09 -24.72 10.04
CA THR A 502 25.61 -25.83 10.86
C THR A 502 26.18 -25.77 12.28
N LYS A 503 25.56 -26.52 13.19
CA LYS A 503 25.92 -26.54 14.62
C LYS A 503 27.33 -27.10 14.80
N GLY A 504 28.24 -26.27 15.28
CA GLY A 504 29.59 -26.64 15.68
C GLY A 504 29.89 -26.25 17.14
N THR A 505 31.17 -26.28 17.47
CA THR A 505 31.73 -25.87 18.76
C THR A 505 32.96 -25.01 18.54
N CYS A 506 33.18 -24.01 19.40
CA CYS A 506 34.38 -23.18 19.31
C CYS A 506 35.60 -24.03 19.66
N VAL A 507 36.53 -24.14 18.72
CA VAL A 507 37.77 -24.92 18.84
C VAL A 507 38.94 -24.13 18.26
N CYS A 508 40.13 -24.29 18.82
CA CYS A 508 41.37 -23.87 18.17
C CYS A 508 41.94 -25.03 17.35
N LYS A 509 42.54 -24.71 16.19
CA LYS A 509 43.34 -25.66 15.40
C LYS A 509 44.81 -25.26 15.35
N THR A 510 45.09 -23.98 15.54
CA THR A 510 46.42 -23.38 15.49
C THR A 510 46.55 -22.30 16.58
N ASP A 511 47.77 -21.99 16.99
CA ASP A 511 48.06 -20.90 17.92
C ASP A 511 47.48 -19.56 17.45
N ALA A 512 47.41 -19.34 16.14
CA ALA A 512 46.85 -18.13 15.55
C ALA A 512 45.35 -17.95 15.87
N ASP A 513 44.63 -19.04 16.17
CA ASP A 513 43.22 -18.97 16.56
C ASP A 513 43.04 -18.51 18.03
N CYS A 514 44.10 -18.55 18.85
CA CYS A 514 44.06 -18.25 20.28
C CYS A 514 44.42 -16.81 20.65
N GLY A 515 44.79 -15.99 19.67
CA GLY A 515 45.31 -14.65 19.91
C GLY A 515 46.75 -14.64 20.46
N SER A 516 47.32 -13.45 20.59
CA SER A 516 48.73 -13.27 20.97
C SER A 516 49.01 -13.78 22.39
N GLY A 517 50.14 -14.48 22.57
CA GLY A 517 50.59 -14.96 23.89
C GLY A 517 49.92 -16.24 24.38
N LYS A 518 49.10 -16.89 23.54
CA LYS A 518 48.48 -18.19 23.83
C LYS A 518 48.89 -19.25 22.80
N TRP A 519 48.72 -20.51 23.16
CA TRP A 519 48.88 -21.67 22.29
C TRP A 519 47.61 -22.50 22.24
N CYS A 520 47.42 -23.23 21.15
CA CYS A 520 46.25 -24.09 20.97
C CYS A 520 46.49 -25.49 21.52
N ASP A 521 45.80 -25.82 22.60
CA ASP A 521 45.69 -27.18 23.10
C ASP A 521 44.62 -27.93 22.31
N GLY A 522 45.06 -28.63 21.26
CA GLY A 522 44.20 -29.42 20.38
C GLY A 522 43.47 -30.59 21.07
N GLY A 523 43.79 -30.90 22.33
CA GLY A 523 43.08 -31.91 23.12
C GLY A 523 43.42 -33.37 22.77
N ILE A 524 44.64 -33.64 22.30
CA ILE A 524 45.12 -34.99 21.94
C ILE A 524 45.04 -35.95 23.15
N ASP A 525 45.08 -35.41 24.35
CA ASP A 525 45.03 -36.06 25.66
C ASP A 525 43.62 -36.12 26.28
N THR A 526 42.59 -36.06 25.43
CA THR A 526 41.19 -36.46 25.69
C THR A 526 40.31 -35.61 26.61
N LYS A 527 40.72 -34.41 27.05
CA LYS A 527 39.86 -33.66 28.00
C LYS A 527 39.34 -32.28 27.60
N VAL A 528 40.07 -31.38 26.95
CA VAL A 528 39.49 -30.08 26.54
C VAL A 528 40.29 -29.45 25.40
N ASN A 529 39.63 -29.03 24.31
CA ASN A 529 40.23 -28.11 23.34
C ASN A 529 40.25 -26.69 23.94
N ALA A 530 41.43 -26.10 24.14
CA ALA A 530 41.56 -24.85 24.88
C ALA A 530 42.70 -23.97 24.38
N CYS A 531 42.50 -22.66 24.46
CA CYS A 531 43.59 -21.70 24.29
C CYS A 531 44.27 -21.45 25.65
N ARG A 532 45.54 -21.84 25.76
CA ARG A 532 46.31 -21.73 27.01
C ARG A 532 47.38 -20.66 26.90
N PRO A 533 47.73 -19.93 27.98
CA PRO A 533 48.88 -19.04 27.98
C PRO A 533 50.15 -19.78 27.54
N LYS A 534 51.01 -19.11 26.75
CA LYS A 534 52.35 -19.63 26.45
C LYS A 534 53.17 -19.71 27.72
N LEU A 535 53.90 -20.81 27.83
CA LEU A 535 54.68 -21.21 28.98
C LEU A 535 55.96 -20.38 29.10
N ASP A 536 56.28 -20.00 30.33
CA ASP A 536 57.51 -19.32 30.71
C ASP A 536 58.70 -20.28 30.74
N LYS A 537 59.91 -19.70 30.77
CA LYS A 537 61.15 -20.48 30.84
C LYS A 537 61.17 -21.40 32.06
N GLY A 538 61.54 -22.66 31.85
CA GLY A 538 61.59 -23.70 32.88
C GLY A 538 60.25 -24.42 33.12
N GLU A 539 59.14 -23.96 32.54
CA GLU A 539 57.86 -24.65 32.64
C GLU A 539 57.79 -25.86 31.70
N LYS A 540 57.07 -26.90 32.12
CA LYS A 540 57.00 -28.17 31.39
C LYS A 540 56.14 -28.06 30.12
N CYS A 541 56.76 -28.16 28.96
CA CYS A 541 56.13 -28.08 27.63
C CYS A 541 55.71 -29.44 27.06
N GLY A 542 56.17 -30.57 27.59
CA GLY A 542 55.81 -31.88 27.07
C GLY A 542 56.06 -33.05 28.02
N THR A 543 55.77 -34.25 27.52
CA THR A 543 56.06 -35.53 28.16
C THR A 543 56.75 -36.47 27.18
N PHE A 544 57.31 -37.57 27.68
CA PHE A 544 57.95 -38.58 26.84
C PHE A 544 57.00 -39.09 25.75
N GLY A 545 57.43 -38.98 24.49
CA GLY A 545 56.63 -39.35 23.31
C GLY A 545 55.75 -38.24 22.72
N SER A 546 55.71 -37.04 23.31
CA SER A 546 55.05 -35.88 22.70
C SER A 546 55.98 -35.13 21.73
N PHE A 547 55.46 -34.77 20.55
CA PHE A 547 56.20 -34.06 19.50
C PHE A 547 55.59 -32.68 19.23
N GLY A 548 56.41 -31.75 18.75
CA GLY A 548 55.96 -30.41 18.34
C GLY A 548 55.58 -29.48 19.48
N ASN A 549 56.16 -29.62 20.68
CA ASN A 549 55.82 -28.83 21.87
C ASN A 549 56.39 -27.40 21.88
N ASP A 550 57.22 -27.04 20.90
CA ASP A 550 57.91 -25.74 20.80
C ASP A 550 56.95 -24.55 20.83
N HIS A 551 55.80 -24.69 20.15
CA HIS A 551 54.79 -23.66 20.04
C HIS A 551 54.16 -23.26 21.40
N LYS A 552 54.23 -24.16 22.40
CA LYS A 552 53.72 -23.92 23.75
C LYS A 552 54.55 -22.92 24.55
N CYS A 553 55.82 -22.72 24.19
CA CYS A 553 56.76 -21.87 24.92
C CYS A 553 56.76 -20.42 24.39
N LYS A 554 56.92 -19.43 25.27
CA LYS A 554 57.10 -18.02 24.85
C LYS A 554 58.35 -17.83 23.97
N SER A 555 59.41 -18.61 24.22
CA SER A 555 60.63 -18.61 23.41
C SER A 555 60.48 -19.32 22.07
N GLY A 556 59.40 -20.08 21.86
CA GLY A 556 59.24 -20.92 20.68
C GLY A 556 60.14 -22.16 20.68
N GLU A 557 60.76 -22.53 21.81
CA GLU A 557 61.60 -23.71 21.94
C GLU A 557 61.32 -24.49 23.24
N CYS A 558 61.06 -25.80 23.10
CA CYS A 558 60.92 -26.77 24.17
C CYS A 558 62.19 -27.63 24.24
N SER A 559 62.76 -27.82 25.44
CA SER A 559 63.86 -28.76 25.60
C SER A 559 63.40 -30.19 25.34
N GLY A 560 64.24 -31.00 24.68
CA GLY A 560 63.93 -32.40 24.43
C GLY A 560 63.97 -33.26 25.70
N PRO A 561 63.80 -34.60 25.55
CA PRO A 561 64.01 -35.52 26.66
C PRO A 561 65.40 -35.34 27.30
N PRO A 562 65.51 -35.51 28.63
CA PRO A 562 64.46 -35.97 29.53
C PRO A 562 63.58 -34.87 30.14
N LYS A 563 63.92 -33.58 29.95
CA LYS A 563 63.36 -32.48 30.75
C LYS A 563 62.01 -31.97 30.26
N TYR A 564 61.84 -31.78 28.95
CA TYR A 564 60.60 -31.23 28.38
C TYR A 564 60.17 -29.89 29.01
N GLU A 565 61.11 -28.97 29.19
CA GLU A 565 60.93 -27.62 29.74
C GLU A 565 61.20 -26.52 28.71
N CYS A 566 60.47 -25.40 28.74
CA CYS A 566 60.69 -24.25 27.86
C CYS A 566 62.05 -23.59 28.09
N LYS A 567 62.76 -23.24 27.00
CA LYS A 567 64.11 -22.65 27.07
C LYS A 567 64.13 -21.15 27.35
#